data_AF-A0A3C0CXM7-F1
#
_entry.id   AF-A0A3C0CXM7-F1
#
_cell.length_a   1.000
_cell.length_b   1.000
_cell.length_c   1.000
_cell.angle_alpha   90.00
_cell.angle_beta   90.00
_cell.angle_gamma   90.00
#
_symmetry.space_group_name_H-M   'P 1'
#
loop_
_entity.id
_entity.type
_entity.pdbx_description
1 polymer ?
#
loop_
_entity_poly.entity_id
_entity_poly.type
_entity_poly.pdbx_seq_one_letter_code
_entity_poly.pdbx_strand_id
1 'polypeptide(L)'
;MRGRILKYIGKSRKVQFSRSKSTDPGADYKDYRPLLIWGMNGPLTPESTRRQMELFCECGYGGVMVLPWGGLPYQFMSDEWLDAV
;
A
#
# COMPACT_ATOMS: atom_id res chain seq x y z
N MET A 1 29.97 -1.96 -41.43
CA MET A 1 29.67 -2.23 -40.00
C MET A 1 28.25 -2.78 -39.90
N ARG A 2 28.08 -4.04 -39.47
CA ARG A 2 26.76 -4.72 -39.36
C ARG A 2 26.30 -4.66 -37.91
N GLY A 3 25.23 -3.92 -37.64
CA GLY A 3 24.62 -3.81 -36.31
C GLY A 3 23.93 -5.11 -35.91
N ARG A 4 24.28 -5.63 -34.73
CA ARG A 4 23.63 -6.79 -34.10
C ARG A 4 22.33 -6.32 -33.44
N ILE A 5 21.20 -6.83 -33.92
CA ILE A 5 19.90 -6.71 -33.24
C ILE A 5 19.90 -7.75 -32.11
N LEU A 6 19.92 -7.30 -30.85
CA LEU A 6 19.64 -8.15 -29.70
C LEU A 6 18.16 -8.55 -29.74
N LYS A 7 17.86 -9.80 -30.10
CA LYS A 7 16.54 -10.40 -29.88
C LYS A 7 16.39 -10.72 -28.39
N TYR A 8 15.56 -9.96 -27.68
CA TYR A 8 15.10 -10.34 -26.35
C TYR A 8 14.01 -11.41 -26.51
N ILE A 9 14.36 -12.68 -26.30
CA ILE A 9 13.39 -13.77 -26.23
C ILE A 9 12.96 -13.91 -24.77
N GLY A 10 12.00 -13.10 -24.34
CA GLY A 10 11.38 -13.22 -23.03
C GLY A 10 10.36 -14.36 -23.02
N LYS A 11 10.65 -15.46 -22.31
CA LYS A 11 9.67 -16.50 -21.97
C LYS A 11 8.52 -15.86 -21.17
N SER A 12 7.32 -15.82 -21.74
CA SER A 12 6.09 -15.53 -20.99
C SER A 12 5.86 -16.61 -19.94
N ARG A 13 6.19 -16.33 -18.68
CA ARG A 13 5.79 -17.19 -17.56
C ARG A 13 4.31 -16.91 -17.26
N LYS A 14 3.45 -17.90 -17.50
CA LYS A 14 2.10 -17.90 -16.93
C LYS A 14 2.25 -18.04 -15.41
N VAL A 15 1.94 -16.99 -14.66
CA VAL A 15 1.84 -17.05 -13.20
C VAL A 15 0.47 -17.64 -12.87
N GLN A 16 0.46 -18.87 -12.36
CA GLN A 16 -0.75 -19.53 -11.92
C GLN A 16 -0.94 -19.21 -10.44
N PHE A 17 -1.91 -18.36 -10.11
CA PHE A 17 -2.27 -18.09 -8.73
C PHE A 17 -3.07 -19.28 -8.17
N SER A 18 -2.44 -20.11 -7.34
CA SER A 18 -3.17 -21.05 -6.50
C SER A 18 -3.67 -20.33 -5.25
N ARG A 19 -4.98 -20.41 -4.97
CA ARG A 19 -5.52 -19.94 -3.69
C ARG A 19 -4.99 -20.85 -2.58
N SER A 20 -4.07 -20.36 -1.76
CA SER A 20 -3.73 -21.02 -0.49
C SER A 20 -4.88 -20.79 0.49
N LYS A 21 -5.45 -21.87 1.04
CA LYS A 21 -6.29 -21.77 2.23
C LYS A 21 -5.41 -21.33 3.40
N SER A 22 -5.89 -20.40 4.22
CA SER A 22 -5.23 -20.03 5.47
C SER A 22 -5.04 -21.28 6.34
N THR A 23 -3.85 -21.44 6.92
CA THR A 23 -3.51 -22.54 7.83
C THR A 23 -3.75 -22.18 9.29
N ASP A 24 -4.36 -21.02 9.57
CA ASP A 24 -4.72 -20.58 10.90
C ASP A 24 -6.11 -21.13 11.27
N PRO A 25 -6.22 -22.02 12.27
CA PRO A 25 -7.49 -22.64 12.65
C PRO A 25 -8.52 -21.67 13.23
N GLY A 26 -8.16 -20.41 13.49
CA GLY A 26 -9.07 -19.38 14.01
C GLY A 26 -9.51 -18.29 13.03
N ALA A 27 -8.93 -18.21 11.82
CA ALA A 27 -9.22 -17.14 10.86
C ALA A 27 -9.88 -17.70 9.60
N ASP A 28 -11.21 -17.63 9.52
CA ASP A 28 -11.90 -17.81 8.24
C ASP A 28 -11.41 -16.71 7.29
N TYR A 29 -11.10 -17.06 6.04
CA TYR A 29 -10.74 -16.08 5.01
C TYR A 29 -11.85 -15.04 4.79
N LYS A 30 -13.08 -15.36 5.22
CA LYS A 30 -14.22 -14.43 5.24
C LYS A 30 -14.10 -13.34 6.32
N ASP A 31 -13.35 -13.59 7.39
CA ASP A 31 -13.09 -12.62 8.46
C ASP A 31 -11.87 -11.76 8.16
N TYR A 32 -11.14 -12.07 7.08
CA TYR A 32 -10.02 -11.26 6.63
C TYR A 32 -10.51 -9.90 6.12
N ARG A 33 -10.12 -8.84 6.83
CA ARG A 33 -10.29 -7.47 6.34
C ARG A 33 -9.04 -7.03 5.57
N PRO A 34 -9.18 -6.44 4.37
CA PRO A 34 -8.05 -6.03 3.57
C PRO A 34 -7.26 -4.91 4.25
N LEU A 35 -5.94 -4.91 4.00
CA LEU A 35 -5.04 -3.82 4.35
C LEU A 35 -4.95 -2.84 3.18
N LEU A 36 -5.10 -1.54 3.45
CA LEU A 36 -4.91 -0.47 2.47
C LEU A 36 -3.46 0.05 2.51
N ILE A 37 -2.87 0.37 1.36
CA ILE A 37 -1.66 1.21 1.29
C ILE A 37 -2.11 2.67 1.11
N TRP A 38 -1.77 3.53 2.06
CA TRP A 38 -2.12 4.95 2.03
C TRP A 38 -0.88 5.80 1.72
N GLY A 39 -0.81 6.33 0.51
CA GLY A 39 0.26 7.20 0.04
C GLY A 39 -0.03 8.67 0.36
N MET A 40 0.76 9.26 1.26
CA MET A 40 0.60 10.65 1.68
C MET A 40 1.47 11.56 0.81
N ASN A 41 0.84 12.44 0.02
CA ASN A 41 1.52 13.30 -0.97
C ASN A 41 1.30 14.80 -0.76
N GLY A 42 0.64 15.20 0.32
CA GLY A 42 0.32 16.60 0.60
C GLY A 42 0.16 16.86 2.10
N PRO A 43 -0.11 18.11 2.49
CA PRO A 43 -0.22 18.48 3.90
C PRO A 43 -1.32 17.65 4.58
N LEU A 44 -0.97 17.02 5.70
CA LEU A 44 -1.91 16.29 6.53
C LEU A 44 -2.23 17.12 7.76
N THR A 45 -3.50 17.47 7.91
CA THR A 45 -4.00 18.02 9.17
C THR A 45 -4.62 16.90 9.99
N PRO A 46 -4.61 16.97 11.33
CA PRO A 46 -5.25 15.96 12.18
C PRO A 46 -6.71 15.71 11.83
N GLU A 47 -7.44 16.75 11.42
CA GLU A 47 -8.83 16.64 10.97
C GLU A 47 -8.94 15.81 9.68
N SER A 48 -8.09 16.09 8.69
CA SER A 48 -8.09 15.37 7.41
C SER A 48 -7.69 13.90 7.57
N THR A 49 -6.72 13.61 8.43
CA THR A 49 -6.28 12.25 8.76
C THR A 49 -7.40 11.48 9.45
N ARG A 50 -8.07 12.07 10.45
CA ARG A 50 -9.21 11.44 11.13
C ARG A 50 -10.32 11.08 10.14
N ARG A 51 -10.72 12.04 9.29
CA ARG A 51 -11.76 11.81 8.28
C ARG A 51 -11.39 10.68 7.32
N GLN A 52 -10.14 10.57 6.91
CA GLN A 52 -9.70 9.47 6.03
C GLN A 52 -9.74 8.12 6.74
N MET A 53 -9.35 8.06 8.03
CA MET A 53 -9.44 6.85 8.84
C MET A 53 -10.89 6.38 9.03
N GLU A 54 -11.82 7.31 9.26
CA GLU A 54 -13.26 7.02 9.34
C GLU A 54 -13.75 6.41 8.02
N LEU A 55 -13.41 7.01 6.89
CA LEU A 55 -13.75 6.48 5.56
C LEU A 55 -13.16 5.09 5.31
N PHE A 56 -11.92 4.83 5.75
CA PHE A 56 -11.32 3.50 5.60
C PHE A 56 -12.04 2.46 6.46
N CYS A 57 -12.46 2.84 7.66
CA CYS A 57 -13.26 1.99 8.54
C CYS A 57 -14.64 1.69 7.92
N GLU A 58 -15.33 2.71 7.41
CA GLU A 58 -16.61 2.58 6.72
C GLU A 58 -16.52 1.69 5.47
N CYS A 59 -15.40 1.76 4.73
CA CYS A 59 -15.12 0.88 3.60
C CYS A 59 -14.80 -0.58 4.01
N GLY A 60 -14.67 -0.87 5.31
CA GLY A 60 -14.42 -2.21 5.82
C GLY A 60 -12.95 -2.64 5.79
N TYR A 61 -12.01 -1.71 5.63
CA TYR A 61 -10.58 -2.03 5.74
C TYR A 61 -10.22 -2.45 7.16
N GLY A 62 -9.30 -3.40 7.28
CA GLY A 62 -8.82 -3.93 8.56
C GLY A 62 -7.65 -3.15 9.13
N GLY A 63 -7.00 -2.35 8.28
CA GLY A 63 -5.87 -1.53 8.67
C GLY A 63 -5.30 -0.76 7.48
N VAL A 64 -4.34 0.10 7.79
CA VAL A 64 -3.70 0.98 6.84
C VAL A 64 -2.18 0.86 7.01
N MET A 65 -1.48 0.71 5.89
CA MET A 65 -0.04 0.85 5.81
C MET A 65 0.27 2.26 5.33
N VAL A 66 0.91 3.05 6.18
CA VAL A 66 1.23 4.44 5.91
C VAL A 66 2.52 4.55 5.10
N LEU A 67 2.43 5.16 3.93
CA LEU A 67 3.57 5.45 3.06
C LEU A 67 3.68 6.98 2.86
N PRO A 68 4.52 7.67 3.63
CA PRO A 68 4.83 9.07 3.39
C PRO A 68 5.69 9.19 2.13
N TRP A 69 5.14 9.82 1.08
CA TRP A 69 5.84 10.05 -0.19
C TRP A 69 6.51 11.43 -0.19
N GLY A 70 7.36 11.70 -1.19
CA GLY A 70 8.18 12.91 -1.32
C GLY A 70 7.42 14.21 -1.64
N GLY A 71 6.28 14.46 -1.00
CA GLY A 71 5.44 15.65 -1.17
C GLY A 71 4.97 16.28 0.15
N LEU A 72 5.42 15.76 1.29
CA LEU A 72 5.15 16.37 2.59
C LEU A 72 5.99 17.66 2.74
N PRO A 73 5.40 18.78 3.20
CA PRO A 73 6.12 20.03 3.40
C PRO A 73 7.07 19.99 4.61
N TYR A 74 6.99 18.93 5.41
CA TYR A 74 7.76 18.75 6.65
C TYR A 74 9.09 18.04 6.38
N GLN A 75 10.13 18.44 7.11
CA GLN A 75 11.41 17.74 7.09
C GLN A 75 11.21 16.31 7.60
N PHE A 76 11.77 15.33 6.90
CA PHE A 76 11.67 13.93 7.29
C PHE A 76 12.13 13.73 8.74
N MET A 77 11.27 13.10 9.55
CA MET A 77 11.46 12.85 10.99
C MET A 77 11.58 14.10 11.89
N SER A 78 11.11 15.28 11.44
CA SER A 78 10.89 16.39 12.38
C SER A 78 9.67 16.12 13.27
N ASP A 79 9.51 16.89 14.35
CA ASP A 79 8.35 16.77 15.23
C ASP A 79 7.05 17.03 14.46
N GLU A 80 7.04 18.01 13.54
CA GLU A 80 5.88 18.30 12.70
C GLU A 80 5.56 17.17 11.71
N TRP A 81 6.58 16.42 11.28
CA TRP A 81 6.36 15.23 10.46
C TRP A 81 5.75 14.10 11.29
N LEU A 82 6.24 13.87 12.50
CA LEU A 82 5.75 12.83 13.41
C LEU A 82 4.31 13.11 13.87
N ASP A 83 3.96 14.38 14.07
CA ASP A 83 2.60 14.79 14.42
C ASP A 83 1.61 14.63 13.25
N ALA A 84 2.11 14.65 12.02
CA ALA A 84 1.29 14.59 10.81
C ALA A 84 1.00 13.16 10.32
N VAL A 85 1.85 12.18 10.67
CA VAL A 85 1.84 10.78 10.18
C VAL A 85 1.15 9.86 11.18
#